data_AF-A0A1W1BGC5-F1
#
_entry.id   AF-A0A1W1BGC5-F1
#
_cell.length_a   1.000
_cell.length_b   1.000
_cell.length_c   1.000
_cell.angle_alpha   90.00
_cell.angle_beta   90.00
_cell.angle_gamma   90.00
#
_symmetry.space_group_name_H-M   'P 1'
#
loop_
_entity.id
_entity.type
_entity.pdbx_description
1 polymer ?
#
loop_
_entity_poly.entity_id
_entity_poly.type
_entity_poly.pdbx_seq_one_letter_code
_entity_poly.pdbx_strand_id
1 'polypeptide(L)'
;MIFITSVAKMCKVAQGFKNTHNRYGSIDFALVKEWLQSELGYALDEEEFVTLKGVLQTLSDKYKESFIKLLGVKSAQRLQEWCDAIGVKSKEVQTITLPNEIKEVIQW
;
A
#
# COMPACT_ATOMS: atom_id res chain seq x y z
N MET A 1 -7.39 -8.30 -12.81
CA MET A 1 -5.91 -8.22 -12.69
C MET A 1 -5.52 -8.80 -11.35
N ILE A 2 -4.48 -9.63 -11.30
CA ILE A 2 -3.94 -10.14 -10.02
C ILE A 2 -2.58 -9.48 -9.80
N PHE A 3 -2.42 -8.79 -8.66
CA PHE A 3 -1.21 -8.10 -8.25
C PHE A 3 -0.66 -8.74 -6.97
N ILE A 4 0.43 -9.50 -7.11
CA ILE A 4 1.08 -10.20 -5.99
C ILE A 4 2.39 -9.50 -5.67
N THR A 5 2.56 -9.02 -4.45
CA THR A 5 3.76 -8.25 -4.08
C THR A 5 4.04 -8.26 -2.57
N SER A 6 5.16 -7.66 -2.15
CA SER A 6 5.45 -7.40 -0.75
C SER A 6 4.80 -6.08 -0.30
N VAL A 7 4.52 -5.95 1.00
CA VAL A 7 3.89 -4.75 1.58
C VAL A 7 4.65 -3.46 1.25
N ALA A 8 5.99 -3.51 1.22
CA ALA A 8 6.82 -2.34 0.87
C ALA A 8 6.65 -1.91 -0.59
N LYS A 9 6.61 -2.87 -1.52
CA LYS A 9 6.38 -2.58 -2.93
C LYS A 9 4.93 -2.14 -3.19
N MET A 10 3.97 -2.72 -2.47
CA MET A 10 2.56 -2.30 -2.50
C MET A 10 2.41 -0.85 -2.05
N CYS A 11 3.06 -0.46 -0.95
CA CYS A 11 3.10 0.92 -0.48
C CYS A 11 3.66 1.87 -1.53
N LYS A 12 4.77 1.49 -2.19
CA LYS A 12 5.30 2.28 -3.31
C LYS A 12 4.30 2.39 -4.46
N VAL A 13 3.61 1.32 -4.84
CA VAL A 13 2.56 1.42 -5.88
C VAL A 13 1.43 2.35 -5.44
N ALA A 14 0.96 2.26 -4.19
CA ALA A 14 -0.03 3.17 -3.62
C ALA A 14 0.41 4.65 -3.68
N GLN A 15 1.71 4.91 -3.49
CA GLN A 15 2.33 6.24 -3.63
C GLN A 15 2.61 6.64 -5.09
N GLY A 16 2.21 5.84 -6.08
CA GLY A 16 2.33 6.19 -7.50
C GLY A 16 3.63 5.73 -8.18
N PHE A 17 4.48 4.96 -7.50
CA PHE A 17 5.70 4.44 -8.11
C PHE A 17 5.41 3.30 -9.10
N LYS A 18 5.55 3.57 -10.40
CA LYS A 18 5.55 2.53 -11.45
C LYS A 18 6.78 1.61 -11.38
N ASN A 19 7.90 2.12 -10.85
CA ASN A 19 9.11 1.33 -10.59
C ASN A 19 9.41 1.31 -9.09
N THR A 20 9.35 0.12 -8.49
CA THR A 20 9.45 -0.03 -7.02
C THR A 20 10.88 -0.15 -6.51
N HIS A 21 11.91 -0.19 -7.36
CA HIS A 21 13.29 -0.23 -6.88
C HIS A 21 13.67 1.06 -6.14
N ASN A 22 14.42 0.96 -5.05
CA ASN A 22 14.80 2.11 -4.21
C ASN A 22 15.65 3.19 -4.93
N ARG A 23 16.24 2.86 -6.09
CA ARG A 23 16.99 3.82 -6.91
C ARG A 23 16.09 4.84 -7.60
N TYR A 24 14.79 4.54 -7.68
CA TYR A 24 13.77 5.41 -8.27
C TYR A 24 12.91 6.09 -7.20
N GLY A 25 13.41 6.20 -5.97
CA GLY A 25 12.76 6.87 -4.84
C GLY A 25 12.47 5.94 -3.66
N SER A 26 12.28 6.55 -2.50
CA SER A 26 11.94 5.90 -1.23
C SER A 26 10.46 6.04 -0.91
N ILE A 27 9.99 5.27 0.08
CA ILE A 27 8.65 5.48 0.65
C ILE A 27 8.62 6.85 1.32
N ASP A 28 7.57 7.62 1.07
CA ASP A 28 7.25 8.82 1.84
C ASP A 28 6.57 8.41 3.15
N PHE A 29 7.31 8.48 4.25
CA PHE A 29 6.79 8.10 5.56
C PHE A 29 5.88 9.18 6.17
N ALA A 30 5.97 10.44 5.74
CA ALA A 30 5.04 11.47 6.19
C ALA A 30 3.62 11.16 5.66
N LEU A 31 3.52 10.77 4.39
CA LEU A 31 2.26 10.33 3.79
C LEU A 31 1.73 9.03 4.43
N VAL A 32 2.62 8.12 4.84
CA VAL A 32 2.21 6.92 5.59
C VAL A 32 1.61 7.29 6.95
N LYS A 33 2.24 8.22 7.68
CA LYS A 33 1.69 8.74 8.95
C LYS A 33 0.33 9.40 8.74
N GLU A 34 0.19 10.21 7.68
CA GLU A 34 -1.07 10.84 7.30
C GLU A 34 -2.17 9.81 7.05
N TRP A 35 -1.90 8.74 6.28
CA TRP A 35 -2.88 7.68 6.03
C TRP A 35 -3.29 6.94 7.30
N LEU A 36 -2.34 6.61 8.17
CA LEU A 36 -2.66 5.96 9.45
C LEU A 36 -3.57 6.84 10.31
N GLN A 37 -3.30 8.14 10.37
CA GLN A 37 -4.10 9.08 11.15
C GLN A 37 -5.49 9.32 10.53
N SER A 38 -5.55 9.69 9.25
CA SER A 38 -6.78 10.14 8.59
C SER A 38 -7.73 9.01 8.24
N GLU A 39 -7.22 7.83 7.86
CA GLU A 39 -8.04 6.71 7.37
C GLU A 39 -8.31 5.68 8.46
N LEU A 40 -7.38 5.53 9.42
CA LEU A 40 -7.45 4.51 10.47
C LEU A 40 -7.52 5.08 11.89
N GLY A 41 -7.43 6.40 12.07
CA GLY A 41 -7.47 7.04 13.39
C GLY A 41 -6.28 6.69 14.29
N TYR A 42 -5.15 6.28 13.70
CA TYR A 42 -3.94 5.88 14.43
C TYR A 42 -2.84 6.93 14.29
N ALA A 43 -2.49 7.57 15.41
CA ALA A 43 -1.36 8.47 15.49
C ALA A 43 -0.07 7.65 15.68
N LEU A 44 0.80 7.67 14.68
CA LEU A 44 2.18 7.21 14.87
C LEU A 44 2.94 8.25 15.69
N ASP A 45 3.80 7.77 16.59
CA ASP A 45 4.71 8.62 17.34
C ASP A 45 5.63 9.44 16.40
N GLU A 46 6.26 10.47 16.97
CA GLU A 46 7.17 11.36 16.23
C GLU A 46 8.45 10.67 15.74
N GLU A 47 8.64 9.38 16.02
CA GLU A 47 9.76 8.57 15.55
C GLU A 47 9.95 8.66 14.02
N GLU A 48 11.19 8.84 13.58
CA GLU A 48 11.53 8.80 12.16
C GLU A 48 11.64 7.36 11.67
N PHE A 49 10.81 7.01 10.70
CA PHE A 49 10.83 5.67 10.10
C PHE A 49 11.67 5.67 8.83
N VAL A 50 12.54 4.66 8.70
CA VAL A 50 13.35 4.41 7.50
C VAL A 50 12.92 3.16 6.73
N THR A 51 12.08 2.31 7.34
CA THR A 51 11.53 1.11 6.68
C THR A 51 10.05 0.92 7.02
N LEU A 52 9.30 0.37 6.07
CA LEU A 52 7.90 -0.01 6.32
C LEU A 52 7.79 -1.15 7.34
N LYS A 53 8.81 -2.01 7.45
CA LYS A 53 8.87 -3.03 8.50
C LYS A 53 8.87 -2.39 9.89
N GLY A 54 9.66 -1.33 10.08
CA GLY A 54 9.69 -0.57 11.33
C GLY A 54 8.31 -0.01 11.70
N VAL A 55 7.62 0.61 10.74
CA VAL A 55 6.23 1.07 10.94
C VAL A 55 5.31 -0.09 11.35
N LEU A 56 5.34 -1.22 10.65
CA LEU A 56 4.47 -2.35 10.97
C LEU A 56 4.77 -2.97 12.34
N GLN A 57 5.97 -2.80 12.88
CA GLN A 57 6.36 -3.30 14.20
C GLN A 57 5.81 -2.43 15.34
N THR A 58 5.49 -1.16 15.10
CA THR A 58 4.86 -0.29 16.11
C THR A 58 3.33 -0.46 16.16
N LEU A 59 2.73 -0.95 15.07
CA LEU A 59 1.29 -1.20 15.00
C LEU A 59 0.90 -2.47 15.77
N SER A 60 -0.19 -2.38 16.53
CA SER A 60 -0.88 -3.59 17.03
C SER A 60 -1.40 -4.43 15.86
N ASP A 61 -1.64 -5.72 16.08
CA ASP A 61 -2.02 -6.62 14.98
C ASP A 61 -3.31 -6.18 14.26
N LYS A 62 -4.28 -5.60 14.98
CA LYS A 62 -5.49 -5.01 14.40
C LYS A 62 -5.17 -3.87 13.43
N TYR A 63 -4.30 -2.94 13.83
CA TYR A 63 -3.91 -1.81 12.98
C TYR A 63 -3.00 -2.24 11.83
N LYS A 64 -2.13 -3.22 12.07
CA LYS A 64 -1.25 -3.81 11.05
C LYS A 64 -2.07 -4.41 9.90
N GLU A 65 -3.06 -5.25 10.20
CA GLU A 65 -3.93 -5.83 9.17
C GLU A 65 -4.69 -4.73 8.43
N SER A 66 -5.32 -3.82 9.17
CA SER A 66 -6.12 -2.72 8.61
C SER A 66 -5.29 -1.82 7.68
N PHE A 67 -4.04 -1.53 8.06
CA PHE A 67 -3.11 -0.76 7.24
C PHE A 67 -2.66 -1.50 5.98
N ILE A 68 -2.40 -2.81 6.06
CA ILE A 68 -2.06 -3.61 4.88
C ILE A 68 -3.25 -3.62 3.90
N LYS A 69 -4.49 -3.75 4.40
CA LYS A 69 -5.69 -3.67 3.56
C LYS A 69 -5.86 -2.30 2.90
N LEU A 70 -5.64 -1.22 3.64
CA LEU A 70 -5.65 0.15 3.10
C LEU A 70 -4.64 0.32 1.96
N LEU A 71 -3.41 -0.20 2.12
CA LEU A 71 -2.41 -0.18 1.06
C LEU A 71 -2.84 -1.02 -0.16
N GLY A 72 -3.51 -2.16 0.06
CA GLY A 72 -4.14 -2.94 -0.99
C GLY A 72 -5.11 -2.10 -1.81
N VAL A 73 -6.03 -1.41 -1.12
CA VAL A 73 -7.00 -0.50 -1.75
C VAL A 73 -6.34 0.61 -2.56
N LYS A 74 -5.43 1.36 -1.94
CA LYS A 74 -4.75 2.48 -2.61
C LYS A 74 -3.89 2.01 -3.79
N SER A 75 -3.21 0.86 -3.67
CA SER A 75 -2.42 0.32 -4.79
C SER A 75 -3.29 -0.18 -5.94
N ALA A 76 -4.46 -0.78 -5.66
CA ALA A 76 -5.41 -1.19 -6.67
C ALA A 76 -6.00 0.00 -7.44
N GLN A 77 -6.31 1.11 -6.75
CA GLN A 77 -6.73 2.37 -7.38
C GLN A 77 -5.66 2.87 -8.35
N ARG A 78 -4.38 2.90 -7.94
CA ARG A 78 -3.27 3.30 -8.82
C ARG A 78 -3.12 2.39 -10.03
N LEU A 79 -3.27 1.08 -9.85
CA LEU A 79 -3.22 0.12 -10.96
C LEU A 79 -4.38 0.33 -11.94
N GLN A 80 -5.59 0.60 -11.45
CA GLN A 80 -6.74 0.92 -12.29
C GLN A 80 -6.48 2.19 -13.11
N GLU A 81 -6.06 3.28 -12.47
CA GLU A 81 -5.70 4.54 -13.15
C GLU A 81 -4.69 4.29 -14.29
N TRP A 82 -3.69 3.44 -14.05
CA TRP A 82 -2.70 3.11 -15.07
C TRP A 82 -3.24 2.22 -16.19
N CYS A 83 -4.13 1.28 -15.87
CA CYS A 83 -4.80 0.45 -16.88
C CYS A 83 -5.69 1.31 -17.80
N ASP A 84 -6.47 2.20 -17.21
CA ASP A 84 -7.34 3.13 -17.94
C ASP A 84 -6.51 4.04 -18.86
N ALA A 85 -5.36 4.53 -18.37
CA ALA A 85 -4.45 5.36 -19.16
C ALA A 85 -3.86 4.66 -20.40
N ILE A 86 -3.82 3.33 -20.42
CA ILE A 86 -3.35 2.53 -21.58
C ILE A 86 -4.50 1.84 -22.32
N GLY A 87 -5.76 2.16 -22.00
CA GLY A 87 -6.94 1.58 -22.63
C GLY A 87 -7.25 0.14 -22.23
N VAL A 88 -6.64 -0.37 -21.16
CA VAL A 88 -6.93 -1.71 -20.61
C VAL A 88 -8.06 -1.60 -19.60
N LYS A 89 -9.21 -2.19 -19.88
CA LYS A 89 -10.33 -2.22 -18.94
C LYS A 89 -10.13 -3.33 -17.91
N SER A 90 -9.80 -2.97 -16.66
CA SER A 90 -9.80 -3.89 -15.53
C SER A 90 -11.11 -3.78 -14.75
N LYS A 91 -11.95 -4.83 -14.78
CA LYS A 91 -13.18 -4.89 -13.95
C LYS A 91 -12.91 -5.21 -12.49
N GLU A 92 -11.75 -5.81 -12.22
CA GLU A 92 -11.36 -6.27 -10.89
C GLU A 92 -9.85 -6.19 -10.72
N VAL A 93 -9.41 -5.76 -9.54
CA VAL A 93 -8.01 -5.86 -9.10
C VAL A 93 -7.98 -6.63 -7.78
N GLN A 94 -7.26 -7.75 -7.77
CA GLN A 94 -6.96 -8.52 -6.58
C GLN A 94 -5.51 -8.23 -6.14
N THR A 95 -5.32 -7.71 -4.93
CA THR A 95 -3.99 -7.50 -4.34
C THR A 95 -3.70 -8.58 -3.31
N ILE A 96 -2.57 -9.26 -3.43
CA ILE A 96 -2.12 -10.31 -2.50
C ILE A 96 -0.78 -9.91 -1.91
N THR A 97 -0.72 -9.74 -0.59
CA THR A 97 0.49 -9.32 0.11
C THR A 97 1.19 -10.50 0.80
N LEU A 98 2.46 -10.73 0.48
CA LEU A 98 3.28 -11.79 1.10
C LEU A 98 4.11 -11.25 2.29
N PRO A 99 4.44 -12.07 3.31
CA PRO A 99 4.18 -13.52 3.39
C PRO A 99 2.85 -13.91 4.05
N ASN A 100 2.14 -13.00 4.73
CA ASN A 100 0.94 -13.34 5.51
C ASN A 100 -0.34 -13.47 4.66
N GLU A 101 -0.22 -13.45 3.33
CA GLU A 101 -1.31 -13.57 2.35
C GLU A 101 -2.58 -12.77 2.66
N ILE A 102 -2.44 -11.45 2.88
CA ILE A 102 -3.61 -10.57 2.98
C ILE A 102 -4.12 -10.27 1.56
N LYS A 103 -5.41 -10.55 1.33
CA LYS A 103 -6.07 -10.44 0.03
C LYS A 103 -7.14 -9.37 0.06
N GLU A 104 -7.05 -8.42 -0.86
CA GLU A 104 -8.09 -7.42 -1.10
C GLU A 104 -8.56 -7.51 -2.55
N VAL A 105 -9.87 -7.37 -2.76
CA VAL A 105 -10.49 -7.39 -4.08
C VAL A 105 -11.29 -6.13 -4.24
N ILE A 106 -10.99 -5.36 -5.28
CA ILE A 106 -11.77 -4.20 -5.67
C ILE A 106 -12.38 -4.45 -7.04
N GLN A 107 -13.69 -4.21 -7.12
CA GLN A 107 -14.50 -4.32 -8.32
C GLN A 107 -15.04 -2.94 -8.69
N TRP A 108 -15.13 -2.67 -10.00
CA TRP A 108 -15.58 -1.41 -10.58
C TRP A 108 -16.77 -1.62 -11.51
#